data_AF-A0AAU8DSV6-F1
#
_entry.id   AF-A0AAU8DSV6-F1
#
_cell.length_a   1.000
_cell.length_b   1.000
_cell.length_c   1.000
_cell.angle_alpha   90.00
_cell.angle_beta   90.00
_cell.angle_gamma   90.00
#
_symmetry.space_group_name_H-M   'P 1'
#
loop_
_entity.id
_entity.type
_entity.pdbx_description
1 polymer ?
#
loop_
_entity_poly.entity_id
_entity_poly.type
_entity_poly.pdbx_seq_one_letter_code
_entity_poly.pdbx_strand_id
1 'polypeptide(L)'
;MFALVRRPHRALAAVLLTVLGGLLAPAAVRAAPAGPVSAQLSATTAVRMAAAAPRVLGVNATRIGTDVRIYGIDTRGAAYQQVLRGTTWTARAALGGGTMRAAPTAIYRSAGGRTDLFAVAADGRLLQKTGGPTRWGSWYSVSVRGFAGPLSSLITPAGDVHLFGPDTAGRVVHAIHDHRTGWRQSLLIGDVVRGNVSAVYQAAGNRIDLFSVDRQQRISQRTSMNGRWAAWHPVSPTGFAGGVAVIRAGTDGWRVIARGGGGVSYQTVFSSRKWRTPERWGGTSVGHPAATASASGGRFLTVASSGVVSQRTVGSACCTWSALPYPAPPEPTPPPAPKPPTTRVELAKALLARWGGRLTGLGPVRDDLARTAAGGSIRNPCGQNVYLDAAMLQVVYAASGRYRVFVNNMVSGRGCDSGYHPRGMAVDFNTVIDPATGRSTNWHTGSTSDNQGLDREFLTYAAAQVKTGGGAGQANCAGSATAPLPPQMFRFADACTHQHLDSRR
;
A
#
# COMPACT_ATOMS: atom_id res chain seq x y z
N MET A 1 31.60 26.19 -70.70
CA MET A 1 30.79 25.61 -71.79
C MET A 1 29.34 25.51 -71.29
N PHE A 2 28.37 25.94 -72.09
CA PHE A 2 26.91 25.97 -71.83
C PHE A 2 26.32 24.55 -71.62
N ALA A 3 25.07 24.26 -71.17
CA ALA A 3 23.97 24.93 -70.44
C ALA A 3 22.99 23.78 -70.02
N LEU A 4 22.26 23.78 -68.89
CA LEU A 4 20.94 24.40 -68.65
C LEU A 4 19.90 24.17 -69.78
N VAL A 5 18.74 23.49 -69.51
CA VAL A 5 17.35 23.90 -69.89
C VAL A 5 16.24 22.81 -69.70
N ARG A 6 15.29 23.14 -68.80
CA ARG A 6 13.80 23.00 -68.79
C ARG A 6 13.00 21.66 -68.85
N ARG A 7 11.88 21.73 -68.08
CA ARG A 7 10.61 20.94 -68.07
C ARG A 7 9.64 21.48 -69.19
N PRO A 8 8.26 21.45 -69.14
CA PRO A 8 7.23 20.73 -68.32
C PRO A 8 5.97 20.26 -69.13
N HIS A 9 4.83 20.01 -68.42
CA HIS A 9 3.37 20.08 -68.79
C HIS A 9 2.62 18.74 -68.50
N ARG A 10 1.30 18.60 -68.21
CA ARG A 10 0.09 19.39 -67.78
C ARG A 10 -1.02 18.34 -67.41
N ALA A 11 -2.14 18.54 -66.69
CA ALA A 11 -2.63 19.53 -65.70
C ALA A 11 -3.98 19.03 -65.02
N LEU A 12 -4.43 19.72 -63.95
CA LEU A 12 -5.81 20.19 -63.57
C LEU A 12 -7.10 19.52 -64.17
N ALA A 13 -8.29 19.45 -63.54
CA ALA A 13 -8.80 19.81 -62.18
C ALA A 13 -10.29 19.38 -61.95
N ALA A 14 -10.76 19.51 -60.68
CA ALA A 14 -12.11 19.93 -60.20
C ALA A 14 -13.39 19.15 -60.61
N VAL A 15 -14.17 18.52 -59.69
CA VAL A 15 -15.18 19.06 -58.71
C VAL A 15 -16.59 19.27 -59.29
N LEU A 16 -17.61 18.61 -58.70
CA LEU A 16 -18.93 19.20 -58.44
C LEU A 16 -19.65 18.51 -57.26
N LEU A 17 -20.62 19.21 -56.66
CA LEU A 17 -21.36 18.85 -55.44
C LEU A 17 -22.84 19.24 -55.59
N THR A 18 -23.79 18.36 -55.24
CA THR A 18 -25.22 18.71 -55.11
C THR A 18 -25.91 17.86 -54.03
N VAL A 19 -27.00 18.37 -53.45
CA VAL A 19 -27.61 17.93 -52.18
C VAL A 19 -29.17 17.99 -52.27
N LEU A 20 -29.85 17.29 -51.35
CA LEU A 20 -31.28 17.40 -50.89
C LEU A 20 -32.40 16.57 -51.58
N GLY A 21 -33.19 15.86 -50.74
CA GLY A 21 -34.67 15.82 -50.86
C GLY A 21 -35.43 14.48 -50.72
N GLY A 22 -36.16 14.28 -49.61
CA GLY A 22 -37.59 13.86 -49.66
C GLY A 22 -38.06 12.39 -49.51
N LEU A 23 -38.34 11.96 -48.27
CA LEU A 23 -39.51 11.17 -47.77
C LEU A 23 -40.42 10.34 -48.73
N LEU A 24 -40.57 9.03 -48.46
CA LEU A 24 -41.82 8.34 -47.99
C LEU A 24 -41.67 6.80 -47.92
N ALA A 25 -42.51 6.13 -47.10
CA ALA A 25 -42.57 4.67 -46.88
C ALA A 25 -43.91 4.09 -47.45
N PRO A 26 -44.27 2.76 -47.45
CA PRO A 26 -44.01 1.77 -46.38
C PRO A 26 -43.77 0.27 -46.75
N ALA A 27 -43.34 -0.49 -45.72
CA ALA A 27 -43.65 -1.90 -45.38
C ALA A 27 -43.54 -3.06 -46.40
N ALA A 28 -42.62 -4.02 -46.09
CA ALA A 28 -42.97 -5.44 -45.95
C ALA A 28 -41.94 -6.17 -45.05
N VAL A 29 -42.39 -7.20 -44.31
CA VAL A 29 -41.65 -7.84 -43.20
C VAL A 29 -40.88 -9.09 -43.64
N ARG A 30 -39.62 -9.24 -43.19
CA ARG A 30 -39.06 -10.56 -42.87
C ARG A 30 -38.02 -10.48 -41.76
N ALA A 31 -38.14 -11.36 -40.77
CA ALA A 31 -37.39 -11.29 -39.51
C ALA A 31 -35.99 -11.94 -39.58
N ALA A 32 -35.07 -11.42 -38.77
CA ALA A 32 -33.76 -12.00 -38.45
C ALA A 32 -33.53 -11.90 -36.92
N PRO A 33 -32.69 -12.76 -36.31
CA PRO A 33 -32.82 -13.11 -34.90
C PRO A 33 -32.35 -12.05 -33.91
N ALA A 34 -32.93 -12.09 -32.70
CA ALA A 34 -32.63 -11.17 -31.62
C ALA A 34 -31.16 -11.27 -31.16
N GLY A 35 -30.40 -10.19 -31.35
CA GLY A 35 -29.14 -9.98 -30.64
C GLY A 35 -29.38 -9.71 -29.14
N PRO A 36 -28.40 -9.95 -28.26
CA PRO A 36 -28.54 -9.71 -26.83
C PRO A 36 -28.73 -8.22 -26.54
N VAL A 37 -29.92 -7.88 -26.01
CA VAL A 37 -30.27 -6.53 -25.58
C VAL A 37 -29.31 -6.08 -24.47
N SER A 38 -28.41 -5.16 -24.83
CA SER A 38 -27.50 -4.54 -23.87
C SER A 38 -28.25 -3.49 -23.06
N ALA A 39 -28.74 -3.87 -21.87
CA ALA A 39 -29.31 -2.94 -20.92
C ALA A 39 -28.23 -1.95 -20.43
N GLN A 40 -28.16 -0.77 -21.05
CA GLN A 40 -27.31 0.32 -20.60
C GLN A 40 -27.85 0.89 -19.28
N LEU A 41 -27.33 0.39 -18.16
CA LEU A 41 -27.41 1.10 -16.89
C LEU A 41 -26.74 2.47 -17.06
N SER A 42 -27.46 3.53 -16.71
CA SER A 42 -26.96 4.91 -16.82
C SER A 42 -25.67 5.09 -16.01
N ALA A 43 -24.74 5.92 -16.53
CA ALA A 43 -23.41 6.11 -15.95
C ALA A 43 -23.45 6.49 -14.45
N THR A 44 -24.48 7.22 -14.03
CA THR A 44 -24.73 7.64 -12.64
C THR A 44 -24.95 6.46 -11.68
N THR A 45 -25.53 5.36 -12.16
CA THR A 45 -25.78 4.14 -11.36
C THR A 45 -24.50 3.32 -11.20
N ALA A 46 -23.71 3.20 -12.28
CA ALA A 46 -22.41 2.53 -12.25
C ALA A 46 -21.40 3.24 -11.31
N VAL A 47 -21.42 4.58 -11.28
CA VAL A 47 -20.57 5.38 -10.37
C VAL A 47 -20.94 5.17 -8.89
N ARG A 48 -22.23 5.04 -8.55
CA ARG A 48 -22.65 4.75 -7.17
C ARG A 48 -22.27 3.34 -6.71
N MET A 49 -22.31 2.34 -7.58
CA MET A 49 -21.82 0.99 -7.25
C MET A 49 -20.28 0.91 -7.14
N ALA A 50 -19.54 1.67 -7.95
CA ALA A 50 -18.08 1.74 -7.89
C ALA A 50 -17.55 2.40 -6.60
N ALA A 51 -18.37 3.21 -5.91
CA ALA A 51 -18.01 3.86 -4.65
C ALA A 51 -18.04 2.91 -3.44
N ALA A 52 -18.80 1.80 -3.51
CA ALA A 52 -18.98 0.85 -2.40
C ALA A 52 -18.21 -0.48 -2.57
N ALA A 53 -17.55 -0.69 -3.72
CA ALA A 53 -16.73 -1.88 -3.93
C ALA A 53 -15.44 -1.81 -3.09
N PRO A 54 -15.10 -2.86 -2.31
CA PRO A 54 -13.94 -2.81 -1.43
C PRO A 54 -12.64 -2.75 -2.25
N ARG A 55 -11.94 -1.62 -2.21
CA ARG A 55 -10.63 -1.44 -2.87
C ARG A 55 -9.59 -2.38 -2.25
N VAL A 56 -9.35 -3.50 -2.92
CA VAL A 56 -8.26 -4.44 -2.61
C VAL A 56 -6.99 -3.97 -3.29
N LEU A 57 -5.97 -3.57 -2.52
CA LEU A 57 -4.70 -3.03 -3.06
C LEU A 57 -3.76 -4.13 -3.63
N GLY A 58 -4.13 -5.40 -3.45
CA GLY A 58 -3.47 -6.57 -4.02
C GLY A 58 -3.94 -7.85 -3.33
N VAL A 59 -3.68 -8.99 -3.95
CA VAL A 59 -3.94 -10.32 -3.37
C VAL A 59 -2.73 -11.24 -3.56
N ASN A 60 -2.51 -12.12 -2.59
CA ASN A 60 -1.75 -13.35 -2.75
C ASN A 60 -2.72 -14.53 -2.65
N ALA A 61 -2.38 -15.67 -3.24
CA ALA A 61 -3.22 -16.86 -3.24
C ALA A 61 -2.41 -18.13 -2.95
N THR A 62 -3.00 -19.05 -2.20
CA THR A 62 -2.41 -20.36 -1.88
C THR A 62 -3.47 -21.44 -1.96
N ARG A 63 -3.17 -22.54 -2.64
CA ARG A 63 -4.04 -23.72 -2.69
C ARG A 63 -3.70 -24.67 -1.54
N ILE A 64 -4.70 -25.10 -0.78
CA ILE A 64 -4.55 -26.02 0.36
C ILE A 64 -5.62 -27.10 0.23
N GLY A 65 -5.22 -28.31 -0.17
CA GLY A 65 -6.16 -29.36 -0.56
C GLY A 65 -7.03 -28.92 -1.75
N THR A 66 -8.34 -28.95 -1.60
CA THR A 66 -9.32 -28.42 -2.55
C THR A 66 -9.47 -26.90 -2.48
N ASP A 67 -9.19 -26.29 -1.33
CA ASP A 67 -9.49 -24.89 -1.04
C ASP A 67 -8.48 -23.95 -1.70
N VAL A 68 -8.94 -22.77 -2.11
CA VAL A 68 -8.07 -21.64 -2.46
C VAL A 68 -8.21 -20.57 -1.38
N ARG A 69 -7.11 -20.27 -0.69
CA ARG A 69 -7.04 -19.17 0.27
C ARG A 69 -6.48 -17.94 -0.43
N ILE A 70 -7.10 -16.79 -0.23
CA ILE A 70 -6.54 -15.49 -0.62
C ILE A 70 -6.17 -14.70 0.62
N TYR A 71 -5.07 -13.97 0.52
CA TYR A 71 -4.58 -13.05 1.53
C TYR A 71 -4.46 -11.67 0.88
N GLY A 72 -5.04 -10.66 1.50
CA GLY A 72 -5.06 -9.30 0.98
C GLY A 72 -4.90 -8.27 2.08
N ILE A 73 -4.84 -7.00 1.67
CA ILE A 73 -4.96 -5.85 2.57
C ILE A 73 -6.15 -4.98 2.18
N ASP A 74 -6.78 -4.37 3.19
CA ASP A 74 -7.78 -3.32 3.00
C ASP A 74 -7.11 -1.95 2.70
N THR A 75 -7.94 -0.91 2.57
CA THR A 75 -7.48 0.48 2.36
C THR A 75 -6.73 1.07 3.54
N ARG A 76 -6.78 0.44 4.72
CA ARG A 76 -6.09 0.84 5.95
C ARG A 76 -4.78 0.05 6.17
N GLY A 77 -4.44 -0.87 5.26
CA GLY A 77 -3.26 -1.73 5.39
C GLY A 77 -3.41 -2.82 6.47
N ALA A 78 -4.64 -3.20 6.84
CA ALA A 78 -4.92 -4.35 7.68
C ALA A 78 -5.07 -5.61 6.82
N ALA A 79 -4.47 -6.73 7.27
CA ALA A 79 -4.52 -7.99 6.53
C ALA A 79 -5.84 -8.74 6.76
N TYR A 80 -6.32 -9.40 5.72
CA TYR A 80 -7.46 -10.31 5.79
C TYR A 80 -7.20 -11.62 5.03
N GLN A 81 -7.98 -12.65 5.37
CA GLN A 81 -8.04 -13.93 4.67
C GLN A 81 -9.47 -14.17 4.16
N GLN A 82 -9.61 -14.77 2.99
CA GLN A 82 -10.84 -15.47 2.57
C GLN A 82 -10.48 -16.86 2.04
N VAL A 83 -11.43 -17.80 2.12
CA VAL A 83 -11.26 -19.18 1.65
C VAL A 83 -12.38 -19.52 0.68
N LEU A 84 -12.04 -19.96 -0.52
CA LEU A 84 -12.95 -20.56 -1.47
C LEU A 84 -13.04 -22.06 -1.19
N ARG A 85 -14.24 -22.54 -0.88
CA ARG A 85 -14.57 -23.96 -0.69
C ARG A 85 -15.56 -24.36 -1.78
N GLY A 86 -15.13 -25.22 -2.70
CA GLY A 86 -15.89 -25.51 -3.92
C GLY A 86 -16.10 -24.23 -4.75
N THR A 87 -17.33 -23.71 -4.73
CA THR A 87 -17.76 -22.47 -5.41
C THR A 87 -18.05 -21.30 -4.45
N THR A 88 -18.01 -21.52 -3.13
CA THR A 88 -18.45 -20.53 -2.12
C THR A 88 -17.28 -19.93 -1.36
N TRP A 89 -17.28 -18.60 -1.19
CA TRP A 89 -16.30 -17.91 -0.34
C TRP A 89 -16.76 -17.82 1.11
N THR A 90 -15.82 -17.94 2.05
CA THR A 90 -16.01 -17.47 3.42
C THR A 90 -16.09 -15.94 3.45
N ALA A 91 -16.73 -15.42 4.51
CA ALA A 91 -16.54 -14.04 4.93
C ALA A 91 -15.05 -13.70 5.13
N ARG A 92 -14.73 -12.40 5.11
CA ARG A 92 -13.38 -11.89 5.39
C ARG A 92 -13.02 -12.12 6.85
N ALA A 93 -12.08 -13.03 7.10
CA ALA A 93 -11.48 -13.19 8.41
C ALA A 93 -10.38 -12.14 8.59
N ALA A 94 -10.50 -11.28 9.61
CA ALA A 94 -9.47 -10.31 9.94
C ALA A 94 -8.21 -11.02 10.47
N LEU A 95 -7.06 -10.72 9.87
CA LEU A 95 -5.74 -11.18 10.34
C LEU A 95 -5.03 -10.11 11.18
N GLY A 96 -5.63 -8.92 11.33
CA GLY A 96 -5.06 -7.78 12.01
C GLY A 96 -3.87 -7.16 11.27
N GLY A 97 -3.06 -6.40 12.00
CA GLY A 97 -2.16 -5.41 11.38
C GLY A 97 -2.87 -4.06 11.27
N GLY A 98 -2.41 -3.20 10.35
CA GLY A 98 -2.97 -1.85 10.16
C GLY A 98 -2.01 -0.82 9.55
N THR A 99 -0.91 -1.28 8.94
CA THR A 99 0.11 -0.42 8.30
C THR A 99 0.83 -1.14 7.14
N MET A 100 0.29 -2.23 6.57
CA MET A 100 1.02 -2.99 5.54
C MET A 100 1.03 -2.28 4.19
N ARG A 101 2.17 -2.32 3.49
CA ARG A 101 2.37 -1.69 2.16
C ARG A 101 1.82 -2.52 1.00
N ALA A 102 1.65 -3.82 1.19
CA ALA A 102 1.20 -4.77 0.18
C ALA A 102 0.52 -5.98 0.83
N ALA A 103 -0.18 -6.78 0.02
CA ALA A 103 -0.75 -8.06 0.45
C ALA A 103 0.34 -8.99 1.01
N PRO A 104 0.09 -9.73 2.12
CA PRO A 104 1.02 -10.71 2.63
C PRO A 104 1.26 -11.84 1.62
N THR A 105 2.49 -12.32 1.52
CA THR A 105 2.83 -13.55 0.80
C THR A 105 2.78 -14.74 1.75
N ALA A 106 2.42 -15.93 1.26
CA ALA A 106 2.08 -17.07 2.10
C ALA A 106 2.85 -18.33 1.76
N ILE A 107 3.31 -19.04 2.80
CA ILE A 107 3.87 -20.40 2.72
C ILE A 107 2.97 -21.34 3.49
N TYR A 108 2.50 -22.41 2.84
CA TYR A 108 1.83 -23.52 3.51
C TYR A 108 2.77 -24.71 3.64
N ARG A 109 2.83 -25.29 4.84
CA ARG A 109 3.46 -26.58 5.13
C ARG A 109 2.36 -27.60 5.42
N SER A 110 2.27 -28.62 4.58
CA SER A 110 1.37 -29.76 4.78
C SER A 110 1.68 -30.49 6.09
N ALA A 111 2.97 -30.73 6.36
CA ALA A 111 3.45 -31.19 7.66
C ALA A 111 3.05 -30.19 8.76
N GLY A 112 2.20 -30.64 9.69
CA GLY A 112 1.65 -29.82 10.78
C GLY A 112 0.58 -28.80 10.38
N GLY A 113 0.14 -28.77 9.10
CA GLY A 113 -0.94 -27.88 8.63
C GLY A 113 -0.69 -26.38 8.82
N ARG A 114 0.58 -25.97 8.93
CA ARG A 114 1.02 -24.61 9.28
C ARG A 114 1.04 -23.70 8.05
N THR A 115 0.53 -22.48 8.22
CA THR A 115 0.74 -21.37 7.27
C THR A 115 1.57 -20.28 7.94
N ASP A 116 2.55 -19.74 7.21
CA ASP A 116 3.23 -18.50 7.55
C ASP A 116 2.91 -17.42 6.52
N LEU A 117 2.58 -16.23 7.01
CA LEU A 117 2.40 -15.03 6.20
C LEU A 117 3.55 -14.08 6.45
N PHE A 118 4.04 -13.46 5.37
CA PHE A 118 5.10 -12.45 5.40
C PHE A 118 4.61 -11.16 4.76
N ALA A 119 4.78 -10.03 5.43
CA ALA A 119 4.31 -8.72 4.97
C ALA A 119 5.33 -7.62 5.27
N VAL A 120 5.31 -6.56 4.47
CA VAL A 120 6.14 -5.36 4.70
C VAL A 120 5.27 -4.27 5.34
N ALA A 121 5.66 -3.79 6.51
CA ALA A 121 5.01 -2.69 7.21
C ALA A 121 5.37 -1.32 6.59
N ALA A 122 4.59 -0.28 6.90
CA ALA A 122 4.80 1.09 6.43
C ALA A 122 6.17 1.64 6.85
N ASP A 123 6.68 1.21 8.00
CA ASP A 123 8.01 1.55 8.54
C ASP A 123 9.15 0.71 7.94
N GLY A 124 8.88 -0.16 6.97
CA GLY A 124 9.88 -0.99 6.29
C GLY A 124 10.31 -2.24 7.06
N ARG A 125 9.68 -2.57 8.20
CA ARG A 125 9.91 -3.86 8.88
C ARG A 125 9.26 -5.00 8.11
N LEU A 126 9.99 -6.12 8.03
CA LEU A 126 9.40 -7.41 7.67
C LEU A 126 8.63 -7.96 8.87
N LEU A 127 7.36 -8.29 8.67
CA LEU A 127 6.49 -8.91 9.66
C LEU A 127 6.18 -10.35 9.27
N GLN A 128 6.08 -11.23 10.27
CA GLN A 128 5.60 -12.60 10.12
C GLN A 128 4.35 -12.84 10.98
N LYS A 129 3.43 -13.68 10.49
CA LYS A 129 2.30 -14.24 11.24
C LYS A 129 2.20 -15.72 10.96
N THR A 130 2.16 -16.53 12.01
CA THR A 130 2.04 -17.98 11.92
C THR A 130 0.64 -18.42 12.33
N GLY A 131 0.07 -19.40 11.65
CA GLY A 131 -1.24 -19.96 11.99
C GLY A 131 -1.46 -21.35 11.43
N GLY A 132 -2.60 -21.94 11.77
CA GLY A 132 -3.05 -23.24 11.29
C GLY A 132 -4.46 -23.17 10.69
N PRO A 133 -5.20 -24.30 10.65
CA PRO A 133 -6.57 -24.32 10.14
C PRO A 133 -7.58 -23.55 11.00
N THR A 134 -7.34 -23.46 12.31
CA THR A 134 -8.33 -22.99 13.31
C THR A 134 -7.93 -21.71 14.07
N ARG A 135 -6.64 -21.39 14.18
CA ARG A 135 -6.14 -20.21 14.91
C ARG A 135 -4.92 -19.60 14.25
N TRP A 136 -4.72 -18.31 14.48
CA TRP A 136 -3.55 -17.53 14.11
C TRP A 136 -2.89 -16.91 15.35
N GLY A 137 -1.56 -16.84 15.37
CA GLY A 137 -0.80 -16.06 16.34
C GLY A 137 -0.74 -14.57 15.99
N SER A 138 -0.08 -13.78 16.84
CA SER A 138 0.18 -12.36 16.62
C SER A 138 1.12 -12.10 15.43
N TRP A 139 1.07 -10.89 14.87
CA TRP A 139 2.13 -10.41 13.99
C TRP A 139 3.37 -10.08 14.83
N TYR A 140 4.54 -10.53 14.41
CA TYR A 140 5.83 -10.18 15.02
C TYR A 140 6.83 -9.68 13.99
N SER A 141 7.80 -8.89 14.43
CA SER A 141 8.87 -8.40 13.55
C SER A 141 9.90 -9.50 13.32
N VAL A 142 10.29 -9.68 12.07
CA VAL A 142 11.50 -10.41 11.69
C VAL A 142 12.69 -9.46 11.80
N SER A 143 13.89 -9.97 12.06
CA SER A 143 15.14 -9.18 12.17
C SER A 143 15.61 -8.58 10.83
N VAL A 144 15.15 -9.16 9.71
CA VAL A 144 15.50 -8.75 8.34
C VAL A 144 14.80 -7.44 7.95
N ARG A 145 15.52 -6.61 7.18
CA ARG A 145 15.05 -5.33 6.62
C ARG A 145 15.36 -5.24 5.12
N GLY A 146 15.01 -4.13 4.48
CA GLY A 146 15.40 -3.81 3.10
C GLY A 146 14.29 -4.00 2.05
N PHE A 147 13.16 -4.63 2.41
CA PHE A 147 11.99 -4.70 1.53
C PHE A 147 11.11 -3.45 1.67
N ALA A 148 10.52 -2.99 0.56
CA ALA A 148 9.60 -1.85 0.53
C ALA A 148 8.27 -2.12 -0.20
N GLY A 149 8.17 -3.22 -0.97
CA GLY A 149 6.99 -3.56 -1.76
C GLY A 149 6.50 -5.01 -1.58
N PRO A 150 5.69 -5.53 -2.53
CA PRO A 150 5.13 -6.87 -2.46
C PRO A 150 6.19 -7.97 -2.42
N LEU A 151 5.95 -8.98 -1.60
CA LEU A 151 6.85 -10.13 -1.44
C LEU A 151 6.39 -11.34 -2.26
N SER A 152 7.35 -12.13 -2.74
CA SER A 152 7.16 -13.50 -3.19
C SER A 152 7.92 -14.42 -2.24
N SER A 153 7.26 -15.48 -1.77
CA SER A 153 7.84 -16.48 -0.88
C SER A 153 7.94 -17.85 -1.54
N LEU A 154 9.02 -18.58 -1.23
CA LEU A 154 9.22 -19.99 -1.56
C LEU A 154 9.69 -20.75 -0.33
N ILE A 155 9.49 -22.07 -0.33
CA ILE A 155 10.09 -23.01 0.64
C ILE A 155 10.81 -24.13 -0.11
N THR A 156 12.03 -24.46 0.32
CA THR A 156 12.81 -25.59 -0.21
C THR A 156 12.34 -26.92 0.41
N PRO A 157 12.66 -28.09 -0.18
CA PRO A 157 12.40 -29.39 0.45
C PRO A 157 13.13 -29.57 1.79
N ALA A 158 14.25 -28.87 2.01
CA ALA A 158 14.93 -28.83 3.30
C ALA A 158 14.20 -27.96 4.35
N GLY A 159 13.21 -27.16 3.93
CA GLY A 159 12.41 -26.31 4.82
C GLY A 159 12.85 -24.85 4.88
N ASP A 160 13.89 -24.46 4.13
CA ASP A 160 14.39 -23.10 4.07
C ASP A 160 13.38 -22.17 3.42
N VAL A 161 13.12 -21.01 4.03
CA VAL A 161 12.20 -20.02 3.48
C VAL A 161 12.97 -18.94 2.75
N HIS A 162 12.63 -18.72 1.49
CA HIS A 162 13.18 -17.66 0.66
C HIS A 162 12.13 -16.56 0.47
N LEU A 163 12.51 -15.31 0.71
CA LEU A 163 11.68 -14.12 0.45
C LEU A 163 12.36 -13.23 -0.59
N PHE A 164 11.58 -12.83 -1.59
CA PHE A 164 12.02 -11.93 -2.67
C PHE A 164 11.08 -10.72 -2.76
N GLY A 165 11.63 -9.54 -3.02
CA GLY A 165 10.83 -8.33 -3.21
C GLY A 165 11.68 -7.11 -3.52
N PRO A 166 11.05 -5.99 -3.91
CA PRO A 166 11.78 -4.74 -4.19
C PRO A 166 12.16 -4.00 -2.90
N ASP A 167 13.30 -3.32 -2.93
CA ASP A 167 13.65 -2.24 -1.98
C ASP A 167 12.99 -0.90 -2.35
N THR A 168 13.32 0.17 -1.63
CA THR A 168 12.80 1.52 -1.88
C THR A 168 13.24 2.12 -3.22
N ALA A 169 14.35 1.66 -3.80
CA ALA A 169 14.80 2.02 -5.14
C ALA A 169 14.21 1.09 -6.22
N GLY A 170 13.42 0.09 -5.83
CA GLY A 170 12.83 -0.94 -6.68
C GLY A 170 13.77 -2.10 -7.02
N ARG A 171 14.97 -2.18 -6.43
CA ARG A 171 15.95 -3.26 -6.69
C ARG A 171 15.54 -4.56 -6.02
N VAL A 172 15.85 -5.70 -6.63
CA VAL A 172 15.46 -7.02 -6.07
C VAL A 172 16.35 -7.41 -4.89
N VAL A 173 15.71 -7.58 -3.74
CA VAL A 173 16.28 -8.06 -2.49
C VAL A 173 15.86 -9.51 -2.24
N HIS A 174 16.74 -10.29 -1.63
CA HIS A 174 16.51 -11.68 -1.22
C HIS A 174 16.89 -11.88 0.24
N ALA A 175 16.02 -12.52 1.01
CA ALA A 175 16.29 -12.99 2.37
C ALA A 175 16.05 -14.48 2.49
N ILE A 176 16.81 -15.16 3.35
CA ILE A 176 16.72 -16.59 3.60
C ILE A 176 16.54 -16.81 5.11
N HIS A 177 15.54 -17.61 5.48
CA HIS A 177 15.52 -18.31 6.76
C HIS A 177 16.02 -19.73 6.52
N ASP A 178 17.25 -19.99 6.92
CA ASP A 178 17.84 -21.32 6.98
C ASP A 178 17.10 -22.15 8.04
N HIS A 179 16.70 -23.37 7.71
CA HIS A 179 15.90 -24.17 8.65
C HIS A 179 16.64 -24.55 9.94
N ARG A 180 17.98 -24.43 9.97
CA ARG A 180 18.86 -24.75 11.10
C ARG A 180 19.37 -23.50 11.81
N THR A 181 19.76 -22.47 11.05
CA THR A 181 20.41 -21.27 11.60
C THR A 181 19.52 -20.02 11.63
N GLY A 182 18.29 -20.09 11.14
CA GLY A 182 17.34 -18.98 11.15
C GLY A 182 17.60 -17.91 10.07
N TRP A 183 17.11 -16.70 10.30
CA TRP A 183 17.16 -15.59 9.35
C TRP A 183 18.59 -15.06 9.11
N ARG A 184 19.01 -15.09 7.85
CA ARG A 184 20.22 -14.41 7.36
C ARG A 184 19.88 -12.98 6.93
N GLN A 185 20.89 -12.10 6.87
CA GLN A 185 20.71 -10.74 6.34
C GLN A 185 20.22 -10.74 4.89
N SER A 186 19.52 -9.68 4.51
CA SER A 186 19.04 -9.46 3.15
C SER A 186 20.18 -9.12 2.19
N LEU A 187 20.20 -9.79 1.05
CA LEU A 187 21.16 -9.57 -0.02
C LEU A 187 20.49 -8.83 -1.17
N LEU A 188 21.21 -7.85 -1.74
CA LEU A 188 20.85 -7.26 -3.02
C LEU A 188 21.21 -8.27 -4.14
N ILE A 189 20.22 -8.77 -4.86
CA ILE A 189 20.41 -9.82 -5.87
C ILE A 189 19.91 -9.43 -7.27
N GLY A 190 19.60 -8.16 -7.52
CA GLY A 190 19.10 -7.76 -8.82
C GLY A 190 18.86 -6.27 -9.03
N ASP A 191 18.68 -5.93 -10.29
CA ASP A 191 18.39 -4.59 -10.76
C ASP A 191 16.99 -4.09 -10.36
N VAL A 192 16.69 -2.84 -10.71
CA VAL A 192 15.40 -2.21 -10.44
C VAL A 192 14.31 -2.76 -11.34
N VAL A 193 13.20 -3.10 -10.70
CA VAL A 193 11.99 -3.65 -11.31
C VAL A 193 10.75 -2.79 -11.06
N ARG A 194 9.71 -2.99 -11.86
CA ARG A 194 8.41 -2.32 -11.77
C ARG A 194 7.39 -3.23 -11.06
N GLY A 195 6.95 -2.83 -9.87
CA GLY A 195 5.90 -3.52 -9.13
C GLY A 195 6.42 -4.63 -8.22
N ASN A 196 6.26 -5.89 -8.63
CA ASN A 196 6.61 -7.07 -7.81
C ASN A 196 7.60 -8.00 -8.50
N VAL A 197 8.23 -8.86 -7.71
CA VAL A 197 8.89 -10.08 -8.16
C VAL A 197 7.91 -11.25 -7.98
N SER A 198 7.97 -12.25 -8.85
CA SER A 198 7.29 -13.54 -8.66
C SER A 198 8.30 -14.67 -8.86
N ALA A 199 8.35 -15.59 -7.92
CA ALA A 199 9.33 -16.66 -7.86
C ALA A 199 8.68 -18.04 -8.04
N VAL A 200 9.41 -18.97 -8.67
CA VAL A 200 9.09 -20.40 -8.71
C VAL A 200 10.31 -21.24 -8.34
N TYR A 201 10.06 -22.41 -7.77
CA TYR A 201 11.08 -23.38 -7.38
C TYR A 201 10.96 -24.68 -8.18
N GLN A 202 12.11 -25.27 -8.52
CA GLN A 202 12.24 -26.60 -9.11
C GLN A 202 13.34 -27.36 -8.36
N ALA A 203 12.99 -28.51 -7.75
CA ALA A 203 13.91 -29.27 -6.92
C ALA A 203 15.13 -29.80 -7.69
N ALA A 204 14.93 -30.18 -8.96
CA ALA A 204 16.01 -30.55 -9.86
C ALA A 204 16.98 -29.37 -10.07
N GLY A 205 18.24 -29.54 -9.68
CA GLY A 205 19.28 -28.50 -9.75
C GLY A 205 19.14 -27.37 -8.73
N ASN A 206 18.31 -27.54 -7.68
CA ASN A 206 18.00 -26.53 -6.66
C ASN A 206 17.71 -25.16 -7.30
N ARG A 207 16.79 -25.18 -8.26
CA ARG A 207 16.56 -24.10 -9.22
C ARG A 207 15.49 -23.13 -8.70
N ILE A 208 15.81 -21.84 -8.72
CA ILE A 208 14.86 -20.75 -8.47
C ILE A 208 14.82 -19.86 -9.71
N ASP A 209 13.64 -19.60 -10.26
CA ASP A 209 13.46 -18.59 -11.29
C ASP A 209 12.63 -17.43 -10.74
N LEU A 210 13.19 -16.23 -10.86
CA LEU A 210 12.53 -14.97 -10.56
C LEU A 210 12.09 -14.32 -11.86
N PHE A 211 10.86 -13.82 -11.86
CA PHE A 211 10.29 -13.02 -12.92
C PHE A 211 9.93 -11.65 -12.38
N SER A 212 10.15 -10.61 -13.19
CA SER A 212 9.69 -9.25 -12.92
C SER A 212 9.62 -8.44 -14.21
N VAL A 213 9.16 -7.18 -14.12
CA VAL A 213 9.18 -6.24 -15.25
C VAL A 213 10.33 -5.26 -15.04
N ASP A 214 11.22 -5.13 -16.02
CA ASP A 214 12.39 -4.25 -15.93
C ASP A 214 12.04 -2.76 -16.16
N ARG A 215 13.05 -1.88 -16.02
CA ARG A 215 12.87 -0.44 -16.29
C ARG A 215 12.42 -0.18 -17.73
N GLN A 216 12.89 -0.98 -18.68
CA GLN A 216 12.57 -0.96 -20.11
C GLN A 216 11.20 -1.58 -20.46
N GLN A 217 10.37 -1.88 -19.44
CA GLN A 217 9.02 -2.42 -19.61
C GLN A 217 8.97 -3.81 -20.26
N ARG A 218 9.98 -4.65 -20.06
CA ARG A 218 10.02 -6.06 -20.51
C ARG A 218 9.85 -6.99 -19.32
N ILE A 219 9.16 -8.11 -19.52
CA ILE A 219 9.27 -9.26 -18.61
C ILE A 219 10.72 -9.76 -18.69
N SER A 220 11.37 -9.88 -17.55
CA SER A 220 12.74 -10.37 -17.43
C SER A 220 12.83 -11.50 -16.40
N GLN A 221 13.74 -12.44 -16.64
CA GLN A 221 13.99 -13.62 -15.84
C GLN A 221 15.39 -13.56 -15.21
N ARG A 222 15.51 -14.04 -13.97
CA ARG A 222 16.80 -14.35 -13.32
C ARG A 222 16.72 -15.74 -12.71
N THR A 223 17.70 -16.58 -13.01
CA THR A 223 17.73 -17.96 -12.54
C THR A 223 18.85 -18.14 -11.51
N SER A 224 18.55 -18.83 -10.41
CA SER A 224 19.54 -19.45 -9.53
C SER A 224 19.62 -20.93 -9.83
N MET A 225 20.83 -21.47 -9.95
CA MET A 225 21.11 -22.91 -10.03
C MET A 225 22.10 -23.25 -8.93
N ASN A 226 21.76 -24.19 -8.04
CA ASN A 226 22.60 -24.55 -6.88
C ASN A 226 23.12 -23.31 -6.10
N GLY A 227 22.25 -22.32 -5.89
CA GLY A 227 22.56 -21.07 -5.19
C GLY A 227 23.33 -20.02 -6.00
N ARG A 228 23.82 -20.33 -7.20
CA ARG A 228 24.51 -19.37 -8.07
C ARG A 228 23.52 -18.65 -8.99
N TRP A 229 23.46 -17.33 -8.90
CA TRP A 229 22.57 -16.50 -9.71
C TRP A 229 23.19 -16.11 -11.06
N ALA A 230 22.46 -16.37 -12.14
CA ALA A 230 22.74 -15.79 -13.46
C ALA A 230 22.36 -14.28 -13.50
N ALA A 231 22.74 -13.60 -14.59
CA ALA A 231 22.27 -12.25 -14.88
C ALA A 231 20.76 -12.23 -15.19
N TRP A 232 20.15 -11.04 -15.06
CA TRP A 232 18.81 -10.80 -15.61
C TRP A 232 18.88 -10.84 -17.15
N HIS A 233 17.90 -11.50 -17.78
CA HIS A 233 17.71 -11.46 -19.22
C HIS A 233 16.24 -11.22 -19.58
N PRO A 234 15.93 -10.43 -20.61
CA PRO A 234 14.56 -10.21 -21.05
C PRO A 234 14.00 -11.48 -21.71
N VAL A 235 12.73 -11.77 -21.43
CA VAL A 235 11.97 -12.90 -21.99
C VAL A 235 10.76 -12.43 -22.81
N SER A 236 10.61 -11.11 -22.99
CA SER A 236 9.57 -10.49 -23.82
C SER A 236 10.06 -9.21 -24.51
N PRO A 237 9.31 -8.72 -25.51
CA PRO A 237 9.33 -7.32 -25.94
C PRO A 237 8.92 -6.35 -24.82
N THR A 238 8.94 -5.05 -25.12
CA THR A 238 8.51 -3.96 -24.23
C THR A 238 6.97 -3.84 -24.14
N GLY A 239 6.46 -2.96 -23.28
CA GLY A 239 5.03 -2.65 -23.14
C GLY A 239 4.36 -3.09 -21.82
N PHE A 240 5.14 -3.60 -20.86
CA PHE A 240 4.65 -4.07 -19.55
C PHE A 240 4.73 -2.99 -18.47
N ALA A 241 3.67 -2.86 -17.68
CA ALA A 241 3.50 -1.80 -16.69
C ALA A 241 4.03 -2.17 -15.28
N GLY A 242 4.53 -3.39 -15.10
CA GLY A 242 4.71 -4.04 -13.80
C GLY A 242 3.58 -5.01 -13.49
N GLY A 243 3.66 -5.75 -12.39
CA GLY A 243 2.69 -6.79 -12.07
C GLY A 243 2.96 -8.08 -12.85
N VAL A 244 3.54 -9.07 -12.17
CA VAL A 244 3.90 -10.38 -12.73
C VAL A 244 3.46 -11.51 -11.81
N ALA A 245 3.04 -12.63 -12.38
CA ALA A 245 2.86 -13.89 -11.66
C ALA A 245 3.30 -15.06 -12.54
N VAL A 246 4.02 -16.01 -11.95
CA VAL A 246 4.50 -17.22 -12.65
C VAL A 246 3.96 -18.50 -12.00
N ILE A 247 3.76 -19.52 -12.83
CA ILE A 247 3.62 -20.92 -12.39
C ILE A 247 4.59 -21.81 -13.17
N ARG A 248 4.92 -22.94 -12.55
CA ARG A 248 5.55 -24.09 -13.20
C ARG A 248 4.49 -24.92 -13.93
N ALA A 249 4.76 -25.27 -15.18
CA ALA A 249 3.90 -26.03 -16.07
C ALA A 249 4.68 -27.22 -16.67
N GLY A 250 4.85 -28.28 -15.90
CA GLY A 250 5.69 -29.44 -16.25
C GLY A 250 7.10 -29.37 -15.65
N THR A 251 8.02 -30.20 -16.16
CA THR A 251 9.41 -30.22 -15.64
C THR A 251 10.14 -28.92 -15.93
N ASP A 252 10.12 -28.49 -17.18
CA ASP A 252 10.89 -27.36 -17.73
C ASP A 252 10.00 -26.36 -18.48
N GLY A 253 8.75 -26.23 -18.06
CA GLY A 253 7.78 -25.28 -18.60
C GLY A 253 7.42 -24.20 -17.60
N TRP A 254 7.35 -22.96 -18.07
CA TRP A 254 6.91 -21.81 -17.27
C TRP A 254 5.72 -21.15 -17.95
N ARG A 255 4.76 -20.68 -17.17
CA ARG A 255 3.73 -19.76 -17.67
C ARG A 255 3.78 -18.51 -16.82
N VAL A 256 3.99 -17.38 -17.46
CA VAL A 256 4.09 -16.07 -16.81
C VAL A 256 2.94 -15.23 -17.33
N ILE A 257 2.20 -14.59 -16.42
CA ILE A 257 1.31 -13.50 -16.80
C ILE A 257 1.89 -12.18 -16.31
N ALA A 258 1.70 -11.14 -17.11
CA ALA A 258 2.08 -9.78 -16.75
C ALA A 258 1.02 -8.78 -17.19
N ARG A 259 0.94 -7.65 -16.49
CA ARG A 259 0.05 -6.54 -16.85
C ARG A 259 0.75 -5.61 -17.85
N GLY A 260 0.12 -5.42 -19.00
CA GLY A 260 0.54 -4.49 -20.04
C GLY A 260 0.04 -3.06 -19.82
N GLY A 261 0.42 -2.16 -20.73
CA GLY A 261 -0.22 -0.85 -20.88
C GLY A 261 -1.76 -0.94 -20.93
N GLY A 262 -2.44 0.05 -20.35
CA GLY A 262 -3.91 0.03 -20.21
C GLY A 262 -4.46 -1.00 -19.20
N GLY A 263 -3.60 -1.77 -18.52
CA GLY A 263 -4.01 -2.73 -17.50
C GLY A 263 -4.43 -4.12 -18.01
N VAL A 264 -4.32 -4.36 -19.32
CA VAL A 264 -4.64 -5.65 -19.94
C VAL A 264 -3.68 -6.74 -19.46
N SER A 265 -4.17 -7.95 -19.19
CA SER A 265 -3.30 -9.09 -18.88
C SER A 265 -2.79 -9.77 -20.15
N TYR A 266 -1.52 -10.17 -20.13
CA TYR A 266 -0.85 -10.92 -21.19
C TYR A 266 -0.23 -12.19 -20.61
N GLN A 267 -0.09 -13.24 -21.43
CA GLN A 267 0.64 -14.45 -21.08
C GLN A 267 1.85 -14.64 -22.00
N THR A 268 3.00 -15.03 -21.43
CA THR A 268 4.06 -15.71 -22.17
C THR A 268 4.31 -17.10 -21.56
N VAL A 269 4.76 -18.02 -22.40
CA VAL A 269 4.99 -19.43 -22.06
C VAL A 269 6.40 -19.81 -22.47
N PHE A 270 7.15 -20.39 -21.54
CA PHE A 270 8.36 -21.14 -21.85
C PHE A 270 7.99 -22.59 -22.11
N SER A 271 8.32 -23.08 -23.30
CA SER A 271 8.07 -24.46 -23.72
C SER A 271 9.11 -24.86 -24.76
N SER A 272 9.60 -26.10 -24.73
CA SER A 272 10.58 -26.60 -25.71
C SER A 272 11.83 -25.70 -25.81
N ARG A 273 12.37 -25.32 -24.65
CA ARG A 273 13.55 -24.45 -24.47
C ARG A 273 13.44 -23.02 -25.02
N LYS A 274 12.25 -22.54 -25.40
CA LYS A 274 12.04 -21.17 -25.90
C LYS A 274 10.86 -20.47 -25.25
N TRP A 275 10.97 -19.15 -25.10
CA TRP A 275 9.86 -18.27 -24.76
C TRP A 275 9.02 -17.98 -26.01
N ARG A 276 7.69 -17.98 -25.85
CA ARG A 276 6.75 -17.54 -26.88
C ARG A 276 6.53 -16.03 -26.77
N THR A 277 6.27 -15.36 -27.90
CA THR A 277 5.79 -13.97 -27.92
C THR A 277 4.59 -13.82 -26.98
N PRO A 278 4.53 -12.78 -26.12
CA PRO A 278 3.40 -12.59 -25.23
C PRO A 278 2.08 -12.41 -25.99
N GLU A 279 1.08 -13.21 -25.66
CA GLU A 279 -0.28 -13.13 -26.21
C GLU A 279 -1.20 -12.33 -25.28
N ARG A 280 -2.15 -11.59 -25.86
CA ARG A 280 -3.18 -10.88 -25.07
C ARG A 280 -4.08 -11.91 -24.41
N TRP A 281 -4.16 -11.89 -23.08
CA TRP A 281 -4.87 -12.89 -22.27
C TRP A 281 -6.23 -12.42 -21.74
N GLY A 282 -6.66 -11.23 -22.18
CA GLY A 282 -7.94 -10.61 -21.81
C GLY A 282 -7.96 -10.02 -20.40
N GLY A 283 -9.12 -9.46 -20.02
CA GLY A 283 -9.33 -8.82 -18.73
C GLY A 283 -8.57 -7.51 -18.53
N THR A 284 -8.99 -6.72 -17.54
CA THR A 284 -8.24 -5.56 -17.02
C THR A 284 -7.91 -5.83 -15.55
N SER A 285 -6.67 -5.51 -15.16
CA SER A 285 -6.13 -5.77 -13.84
C SER A 285 -5.59 -4.49 -13.19
N VAL A 286 -5.90 -4.32 -11.91
CA VAL A 286 -5.33 -3.31 -11.02
C VAL A 286 -4.46 -4.04 -9.99
N GLY A 287 -3.29 -3.48 -9.71
CA GLY A 287 -2.28 -4.12 -8.86
C GLY A 287 -1.51 -5.23 -9.57
N HIS A 288 -1.10 -6.23 -8.79
CA HIS A 288 -0.25 -7.34 -9.23
C HIS A 288 -1.10 -8.63 -9.30
N PRO A 289 -0.96 -9.45 -10.36
CA PRO A 289 -1.62 -10.74 -10.44
C PRO A 289 -1.08 -11.72 -9.37
N ALA A 290 -1.89 -12.72 -9.04
CA ALA A 290 -1.48 -13.86 -8.21
C ALA A 290 -1.61 -15.17 -9.00
N ALA A 291 -0.96 -16.22 -8.52
CA ALA A 291 -1.02 -17.54 -9.15
C ALA A 291 -1.02 -18.66 -8.12
N THR A 292 -1.62 -19.79 -8.50
CA THR A 292 -1.62 -21.03 -7.72
C THR A 292 -1.35 -22.21 -8.65
N ALA A 293 -0.50 -23.15 -8.22
CA ALA A 293 -0.25 -24.38 -8.96
C ALA A 293 -1.21 -25.50 -8.52
N SER A 294 -1.54 -26.39 -9.45
CA SER A 294 -2.20 -27.67 -9.19
C SER A 294 -1.64 -28.73 -10.14
N ALA A 295 -1.80 -30.01 -9.80
CA ALA A 295 -1.45 -31.12 -10.70
C ALA A 295 -2.18 -31.02 -12.06
N SER A 296 -3.35 -30.38 -12.08
CA SER A 296 -4.18 -30.15 -13.27
C SER A 296 -3.88 -28.85 -14.05
N GLY A 297 -2.72 -28.23 -13.83
CA GLY A 297 -2.23 -27.08 -14.63
C GLY A 297 -2.20 -25.71 -13.94
N GLY A 298 -2.88 -25.54 -12.79
CA GLY A 298 -2.88 -24.29 -12.02
C GLY A 298 -3.89 -23.22 -12.48
N ARG A 299 -3.93 -22.11 -11.72
CA ARG A 299 -4.83 -20.97 -11.94
C ARG A 299 -4.11 -19.65 -11.69
N PHE A 300 -4.47 -18.64 -12.47
CA PHE A 300 -4.12 -17.24 -12.23
C PHE A 300 -5.31 -16.48 -11.66
N LEU A 301 -5.03 -15.47 -10.84
CA LEU A 301 -6.01 -14.56 -10.26
C LEU A 301 -5.58 -13.10 -10.54
N THR A 302 -6.55 -12.25 -10.85
CA THR A 302 -6.39 -10.81 -11.02
C THR A 302 -7.48 -10.07 -10.24
N VAL A 303 -7.24 -8.80 -9.93
CA VAL A 303 -8.26 -7.90 -9.35
C VAL A 303 -8.61 -6.88 -10.42
N ALA A 304 -9.88 -6.76 -10.80
CA ALA A 304 -10.35 -5.76 -11.74
C ALA A 304 -10.40 -4.36 -11.10
N SER A 305 -10.55 -3.31 -11.90
CA SER A 305 -10.74 -1.94 -11.39
C SER A 305 -12.00 -1.76 -10.52
N SER A 306 -12.99 -2.63 -10.70
CA SER A 306 -14.18 -2.77 -9.85
C SER A 306 -13.93 -3.48 -8.51
N GLY A 307 -12.70 -3.88 -8.20
CA GLY A 307 -12.36 -4.68 -7.02
C GLY A 307 -12.76 -6.16 -7.10
N VAL A 308 -13.44 -6.58 -8.17
CA VAL A 308 -13.81 -7.99 -8.40
C VAL A 308 -12.55 -8.82 -8.60
N VAL A 309 -12.43 -9.91 -7.84
CA VAL A 309 -11.39 -10.92 -8.08
C VAL A 309 -11.84 -11.85 -9.20
N SER A 310 -11.03 -11.97 -10.24
CA SER A 310 -11.28 -12.84 -11.38
C SER A 310 -10.22 -13.92 -11.47
N GLN A 311 -10.62 -15.15 -11.79
CA GLN A 311 -9.71 -16.26 -12.01
C GLN A 311 -9.70 -16.72 -13.47
N ARG A 312 -8.60 -17.33 -13.88
CA ARG A 312 -8.52 -18.10 -15.13
C ARG A 312 -7.71 -19.37 -14.92
N THR A 313 -8.26 -20.50 -15.34
CA THR A 313 -7.58 -21.80 -15.34
C THR A 313 -6.60 -21.87 -16.51
N VAL A 314 -5.44 -22.45 -16.25
CA VAL A 314 -4.39 -22.61 -17.25
C VAL A 314 -4.82 -23.63 -18.29
N GLY A 315 -4.64 -23.29 -19.57
CA GLY A 315 -5.12 -24.13 -20.68
C GLY A 315 -6.60 -23.94 -21.04
N SER A 316 -7.34 -23.05 -20.35
CA SER A 316 -8.68 -22.65 -20.81
C SER A 316 -8.59 -21.91 -22.15
N ALA A 317 -9.68 -21.98 -22.92
CA ALA A 317 -9.89 -21.13 -24.10
C ALA A 317 -9.60 -19.65 -23.81
N CYS A 318 -9.23 -18.89 -24.85
CA CYS A 318 -8.66 -17.56 -24.66
C CYS A 318 -9.60 -16.58 -23.96
N CYS A 319 -8.97 -15.64 -23.26
CA CYS A 319 -9.40 -14.25 -23.14
C CYS A 319 -10.57 -13.99 -22.17
N THR A 320 -11.40 -15.00 -21.87
CA THR A 320 -12.46 -14.91 -20.85
C THR A 320 -11.89 -15.17 -19.46
N TRP A 321 -12.07 -14.19 -18.57
CA TRP A 321 -11.81 -14.34 -17.13
C TRP A 321 -13.13 -14.62 -16.42
N SER A 322 -13.17 -15.66 -15.60
CA SER A 322 -14.33 -15.93 -14.75
C SER A 322 -14.24 -15.04 -13.52
N ALA A 323 -15.17 -14.10 -13.36
CA ALA A 323 -15.38 -13.47 -12.06
C ALA A 323 -15.60 -14.58 -11.03
N LEU A 324 -14.82 -14.58 -9.96
CA LEU A 324 -15.16 -15.41 -8.81
C LEU A 324 -16.45 -14.84 -8.23
N PRO A 325 -17.50 -15.65 -7.96
CA PRO A 325 -18.75 -15.14 -7.41
C PRO A 325 -18.44 -14.52 -6.06
N TYR A 326 -18.36 -13.19 -6.05
CA TYR A 326 -17.97 -12.38 -4.92
C TYR A 326 -19.26 -11.82 -4.33
N PRO A 327 -19.92 -12.49 -3.37
CA PRO A 327 -20.72 -11.74 -2.45
C PRO A 327 -19.73 -10.78 -1.78
N ALA A 328 -19.92 -9.48 -1.95
CA ALA A 328 -19.29 -8.54 -1.04
C ALA A 328 -19.92 -8.83 0.33
N PRO A 329 -19.21 -9.45 1.28
CA PRO A 329 -19.75 -9.53 2.62
C PRO A 329 -19.80 -8.08 3.12
N PRO A 330 -20.76 -7.70 3.98
CA PRO A 330 -20.61 -6.47 4.75
C PRO A 330 -19.22 -6.46 5.39
N GLU A 331 -18.60 -5.28 5.49
CA GLU A 331 -17.29 -5.11 6.11
C GLU A 331 -17.30 -5.88 7.44
N PRO A 332 -16.38 -6.85 7.67
CA PRO A 332 -16.37 -7.55 8.95
C PRO A 332 -16.20 -6.48 10.02
N THR A 333 -17.16 -6.38 10.93
CA THR A 333 -17.07 -5.48 12.07
C THR A 333 -15.69 -5.71 12.68
N PRO A 334 -14.82 -4.69 12.71
CA PRO A 334 -13.44 -4.92 13.10
C PRO A 334 -13.41 -5.59 14.47
N PRO A 335 -12.49 -6.55 14.74
CA PRO A 335 -12.11 -6.77 16.13
C PRO A 335 -11.76 -5.37 16.67
N PRO A 336 -12.37 -4.95 17.81
CA PRO A 336 -12.32 -3.56 18.24
C PRO A 336 -10.87 -3.10 18.21
N ALA A 337 -10.62 -1.98 17.51
CA ALA A 337 -9.27 -1.47 17.32
C ALA A 337 -8.56 -1.47 18.68
N PRO A 338 -7.30 -1.95 18.77
CA PRO A 338 -6.58 -1.99 20.05
C PRO A 338 -6.73 -0.60 20.67
N LYS A 339 -7.40 -0.58 21.85
CA LYS A 339 -8.05 0.63 22.38
C LYS A 339 -7.04 1.78 22.29
N PRO A 340 -7.39 2.94 21.68
CA PRO A 340 -6.44 4.04 21.54
C PRO A 340 -5.75 4.27 22.89
N PRO A 341 -4.41 4.39 22.92
CA PRO A 341 -3.67 4.47 24.18
C PRO A 341 -4.28 5.60 25.03
N THR A 342 -4.87 5.26 26.17
CA THR A 342 -5.64 6.22 26.99
C THR A 342 -4.87 6.73 28.19
N THR A 343 -3.85 6.00 28.63
CA THR A 343 -3.00 6.41 29.75
C THR A 343 -1.77 7.17 29.27
N ARG A 344 -1.25 8.09 30.09
CA ARG A 344 -0.01 8.83 29.82
C ARG A 344 1.18 7.91 29.48
N VAL A 345 1.25 6.73 30.11
CA VAL A 345 2.33 5.75 29.90
C VAL A 345 2.22 5.10 28.52
N GLU A 346 1.02 4.66 28.12
CA GLU A 346 0.79 4.07 26.79
C GLU A 346 0.98 5.12 25.69
N LEU A 347 0.49 6.34 25.89
CA LEU A 347 0.65 7.45 24.96
C LEU A 347 2.12 7.81 24.78
N ALA A 348 2.89 7.95 25.86
CA ALA A 348 4.31 8.24 25.79
C ALA A 348 5.09 7.12 25.06
N LYS A 349 4.80 5.84 25.33
CA LYS A 349 5.37 4.71 24.57
C LYS A 349 5.03 4.78 23.08
N ALA A 350 3.78 5.10 22.74
CA ALA A 350 3.32 5.18 21.36
C ALA A 350 3.87 6.40 20.61
N LEU A 351 4.16 7.50 21.31
CA LEU A 351 4.83 8.69 20.79
C LEU A 351 6.32 8.44 20.55
N LEU A 352 7.03 7.79 21.49
CA LEU A 352 8.41 7.37 21.31
C LEU A 352 8.59 6.43 20.11
N ALA A 353 7.64 5.51 19.88
CA ALA A 353 7.62 4.63 18.71
C ALA A 353 7.44 5.37 17.37
N ARG A 354 7.07 6.66 17.40
CA ARG A 354 6.94 7.55 16.22
C ARG A 354 8.10 8.55 16.08
N TRP A 355 9.01 8.58 17.06
CA TRP A 355 10.13 9.52 17.11
C TRP A 355 11.10 9.31 15.94
N GLY A 356 11.59 10.40 15.35
CA GLY A 356 12.45 10.39 14.15
C GLY A 356 11.71 10.17 12.82
N GLY A 357 10.37 10.04 12.84
CA GLY A 357 9.57 9.83 11.64
C GLY A 357 8.35 10.75 11.55
N ARG A 358 7.30 10.39 12.30
CA ARG A 358 6.05 11.17 12.39
C ARG A 358 6.09 12.21 13.51
N LEU A 359 6.91 11.95 14.54
CA LEU A 359 7.19 12.87 15.62
C LEU A 359 8.69 13.14 15.67
N THR A 360 9.07 14.37 16.01
CA THR A 360 10.42 14.79 16.37
C THR A 360 10.31 15.96 17.35
N GLY A 361 11.42 16.48 17.85
CA GLY A 361 11.45 17.61 18.76
C GLY A 361 12.82 17.82 19.37
N LEU A 362 12.91 18.72 20.36
CA LEU A 362 14.13 18.89 21.14
C LEU A 362 14.43 17.65 22.00
N GLY A 363 15.72 17.45 22.33
CA GLY A 363 16.18 16.36 23.18
C GLY A 363 15.40 16.22 24.50
N PRO A 364 15.20 17.31 25.28
CA PRO A 364 14.47 17.24 26.54
C PRO A 364 13.02 16.76 26.41
N VAL A 365 12.34 17.01 25.28
CA VAL A 365 10.99 16.48 25.02
C VAL A 365 11.01 14.95 24.86
N ARG A 366 12.07 14.41 24.24
CA ARG A 366 12.26 12.96 24.14
C ARG A 366 12.48 12.34 25.52
N ASP A 367 13.22 13.02 26.39
CA ASP A 367 13.52 12.58 27.75
C ASP A 367 12.28 12.65 28.66
N ASP A 368 11.48 13.71 28.53
CA ASP A 368 10.16 13.84 29.17
C ASP A 368 9.23 12.66 28.81
N LEU A 369 9.16 12.33 27.51
CA LEU A 369 8.42 11.17 27.01
C LEU A 369 9.02 9.85 27.51
N ALA A 370 10.34 9.70 27.56
CA ALA A 370 11.01 8.49 28.06
C ALA A 370 10.71 8.24 29.55
N ARG A 371 10.80 9.27 30.39
CA ARG A 371 10.44 9.20 31.82
C ARG A 371 8.97 8.84 32.00
N THR A 372 8.07 9.47 31.24
CA THR A 372 6.63 9.19 31.29
C THR A 372 6.30 7.78 30.80
N ALA A 373 6.99 7.28 29.78
CA ALA A 373 6.85 5.90 29.28
C ALA A 373 7.35 4.84 30.27
N ALA A 374 8.26 5.20 31.17
CA ALA A 374 8.68 4.38 32.32
C ALA A 374 7.72 4.52 33.53
N GLY A 375 6.71 5.41 33.48
CA GLY A 375 5.78 5.68 34.57
C GLY A 375 6.27 6.70 35.60
N GLY A 376 7.45 7.29 35.41
CA GLY A 376 8.05 8.27 36.33
C GLY A 376 7.51 9.69 36.15
N SER A 377 7.75 10.53 37.16
CA SER A 377 7.59 11.97 37.07
C SER A 377 8.80 12.64 36.38
N ILE A 378 8.58 13.83 35.87
CA ILE A 378 9.61 14.73 35.36
C ILE A 378 9.86 15.80 36.42
N ARG A 379 11.13 16.08 36.74
CA ARG A 379 11.48 17.21 37.60
C ARG A 379 11.50 18.46 36.72
N ASN A 380 10.56 19.37 36.91
CA ASN A 380 10.52 20.62 36.16
C ASN A 380 11.70 21.55 36.58
N PRO A 381 12.00 22.60 35.80
CA PRO A 381 13.06 23.57 36.15
C PRO A 381 12.86 24.31 37.49
N CYS A 382 11.68 24.23 38.10
CA CYS A 382 11.36 24.76 39.44
C CYS A 382 11.60 23.74 40.56
N GLY A 383 12.25 22.62 40.25
CA GLY A 383 12.58 21.55 41.20
C GLY A 383 11.42 20.62 41.57
N GLN A 384 10.21 20.84 41.05
CA GLN A 384 8.98 20.10 41.37
C GLN A 384 8.79 18.89 40.47
N ASN A 385 8.24 17.81 41.02
CA ASN A 385 7.84 16.64 40.23
C ASN A 385 6.48 16.88 39.56
N VAL A 386 6.43 16.74 38.24
CA VAL A 386 5.22 16.91 37.42
C VAL A 386 5.05 15.70 36.50
N TYR A 387 3.84 15.49 35.98
CA TYR A 387 3.54 14.43 35.01
C TYR A 387 3.02 15.06 33.72
N LEU A 388 3.37 14.50 32.56
CA LEU A 388 2.72 14.86 31.32
C LEU A 388 1.24 14.46 31.38
N ASP A 389 0.37 15.40 31.06
CA ASP A 389 -1.07 15.19 31.02
C ASP A 389 -1.47 14.28 29.85
N ALA A 390 -2.45 13.40 30.12
CA ALA A 390 -2.89 12.42 29.14
C ALA A 390 -3.66 13.06 27.97
N ALA A 391 -4.42 14.13 28.19
CA ALA A 391 -5.11 14.84 27.12
C ALA A 391 -4.10 15.56 26.20
N MET A 392 -3.06 16.18 26.76
CA MET A 392 -1.97 16.77 25.95
C MET A 392 -1.21 15.72 25.14
N LEU A 393 -0.83 14.60 25.74
CA LEU A 393 -0.21 13.50 25.00
C LEU A 393 -1.14 12.93 23.92
N GLN A 394 -2.45 12.90 24.17
CA GLN A 394 -3.47 12.52 23.18
C GLN A 394 -3.54 13.52 22.01
N VAL A 395 -3.37 14.83 22.24
CA VAL A 395 -3.26 15.83 21.17
C VAL A 395 -2.04 15.56 20.30
N VAL A 396 -0.86 15.39 20.90
CA VAL A 396 0.37 15.08 20.14
C VAL A 396 0.23 13.76 19.37
N TYR A 397 -0.42 12.75 19.96
CA TYR A 397 -0.66 11.46 19.33
C TYR A 397 -1.66 11.52 18.17
N ALA A 398 -2.69 12.37 18.25
CA ALA A 398 -3.58 12.65 17.12
C ALA A 398 -2.85 13.44 16.03
N ALA A 399 -2.20 14.55 16.40
CA ALA A 399 -1.42 15.41 15.51
C ALA A 399 -0.38 14.63 14.70
N SER A 400 0.45 13.81 15.35
CA SER A 400 1.47 13.00 14.67
C SER A 400 0.88 11.78 13.94
N GLY A 401 -0.43 11.52 14.05
CA GLY A 401 -1.14 10.55 13.21
C GLY A 401 -1.45 11.11 11.82
N ARG A 402 -1.81 12.40 11.75
CA ARG A 402 -2.12 13.12 10.52
C ARG A 402 -0.87 13.73 9.88
N TYR A 403 -0.13 14.53 10.64
CA TYR A 403 1.00 15.33 10.19
C TYR A 403 2.36 14.68 10.52
N ARG A 404 3.46 15.31 10.10
CA ARG A 404 4.79 15.18 10.73
C ARG A 404 4.94 16.37 11.69
N VAL A 405 5.27 16.10 12.95
CA VAL A 405 5.22 17.10 14.02
C VAL A 405 6.58 17.26 14.68
N PHE A 406 7.07 18.50 14.80
CA PHE A 406 8.18 18.88 15.67
C PHE A 406 7.60 19.52 16.94
N VAL A 407 7.84 18.92 18.10
CA VAL A 407 7.49 19.50 19.41
C VAL A 407 8.69 20.26 19.95
N ASN A 408 8.51 21.55 20.26
CA ASN A 408 9.57 22.37 20.84
C ASN A 408 9.79 21.97 22.30
N ASN A 409 8.75 22.11 23.11
CA ASN A 409 8.78 22.00 24.57
C ASN A 409 7.53 21.28 25.11
N MET A 410 7.69 20.58 26.23
CA MET A 410 6.59 20.08 27.05
C MET A 410 6.78 20.58 28.51
N VAL A 411 7.51 19.82 29.33
CA VAL A 411 7.89 20.22 30.71
C VAL A 411 9.30 20.78 30.73
N SER A 412 10.24 20.02 30.17
CA SER A 412 11.64 20.44 30.06
C SER A 412 11.79 21.44 28.90
N GLY A 413 12.60 22.48 29.10
CA GLY A 413 12.85 23.53 28.10
C GLY A 413 12.21 24.90 28.36
N ARG A 414 11.61 25.14 29.53
CA ARG A 414 10.98 26.43 29.89
C ARG A 414 11.44 26.98 31.24
N GLY A 415 11.23 28.29 31.45
CA GLY A 415 11.35 28.92 32.76
C GLY A 415 10.21 28.54 33.72
N CYS A 416 10.29 29.04 34.95
CA CYS A 416 9.29 28.84 36.01
C CYS A 416 8.06 29.73 35.84
N ASP A 417 7.35 29.55 34.73
CA ASP A 417 6.21 30.39 34.38
C ASP A 417 4.90 29.87 35.00
N SER A 418 4.20 30.76 35.71
CA SER A 418 2.90 30.51 36.32
C SER A 418 1.72 30.94 35.44
N GLY A 419 1.97 31.70 34.37
CA GLY A 419 0.94 32.34 33.55
C GLY A 419 0.41 31.46 32.41
N TYR A 420 1.30 30.84 31.63
CA TYR A 420 0.89 30.19 30.38
C TYR A 420 1.28 28.72 30.22
N HIS A 421 2.29 28.21 30.93
CA HIS A 421 2.67 26.78 30.85
C HIS A 421 2.28 25.99 32.11
N PRO A 422 1.01 25.54 32.21
CA PRO A 422 0.57 24.71 33.32
C PRO A 422 1.41 23.43 33.41
N ARG A 423 1.76 23.07 34.63
CA ARG A 423 2.74 22.02 34.98
C ARG A 423 2.40 20.66 34.32
N GLY A 424 3.09 20.35 33.22
CA GLY A 424 2.89 19.11 32.44
C GLY A 424 1.62 19.07 31.57
N MET A 425 0.88 20.18 31.51
CA MET A 425 -0.41 20.32 30.84
C MET A 425 -0.34 21.19 29.57
N ALA A 426 0.86 21.46 29.03
CA ALA A 426 1.05 22.27 27.82
C ALA A 426 2.10 21.67 26.86
N VAL A 427 1.95 21.98 25.57
CA VAL A 427 2.84 21.55 24.49
C VAL A 427 3.05 22.69 23.49
N ASP A 428 4.31 22.92 23.10
CA ASP A 428 4.64 23.75 21.92
C ASP A 428 4.84 22.88 20.69
N PHE A 429 4.13 23.21 19.62
CA PHE A 429 4.43 22.73 18.28
C PHE A 429 5.31 23.76 17.59
N ASN A 430 6.51 23.37 17.15
CA ASN A 430 7.44 24.26 16.48
C ASN A 430 7.12 24.29 14.97
N THR A 431 7.19 23.11 14.34
CA THR A 431 6.95 22.96 12.91
C THR A 431 6.05 21.76 12.68
N VAL A 432 5.03 21.93 11.85
CA VAL A 432 4.14 20.85 11.42
C VAL A 432 4.17 20.80 9.90
N ILE A 433 4.39 19.61 9.35
CA ILE A 433 4.40 19.37 7.90
C ILE A 433 3.26 18.42 7.56
N ASP A 434 2.39 18.81 6.64
CA ASP A 434 1.41 17.90 6.05
C ASP A 434 2.09 16.98 5.02
N PRO A 435 2.17 15.65 5.26
CA PRO A 435 2.78 14.72 4.32
C PRO A 435 1.97 14.52 3.03
N ALA A 436 0.72 14.97 2.95
CA ALA A 436 -0.10 14.87 1.74
C ALA A 436 0.18 16.02 0.75
N THR A 437 0.41 17.23 1.24
CA THR A 437 0.63 18.44 0.41
C THR A 437 2.05 18.98 0.44
N GLY A 438 2.88 18.56 1.41
CA GLY A 438 4.23 19.09 1.63
C GLY A 438 4.27 20.45 2.36
N ARG A 439 3.12 21.06 2.62
CA ARG A 439 2.99 22.36 3.30
C ARG A 439 3.51 22.29 4.74
N SER A 440 4.13 23.36 5.21
CA SER A 440 4.70 23.49 6.56
C SER A 440 4.17 24.72 7.29
N THR A 441 3.99 24.65 8.61
CA THR A 441 3.57 25.79 9.43
C THR A 441 4.70 26.83 9.58
N ASN A 442 4.32 28.10 9.71
CA ASN A 442 5.25 29.25 9.59
C ASN A 442 5.55 29.96 10.92
N TRP A 443 5.35 29.32 12.06
CA TRP A 443 5.55 29.92 13.39
C TRP A 443 7.02 30.21 13.75
N HIS A 444 7.94 30.54 12.83
CA HIS A 444 9.35 30.83 13.16
C HIS A 444 9.89 32.14 12.59
N THR A 445 9.25 32.70 11.56
CA THR A 445 9.87 33.76 10.74
C THR A 445 9.28 35.14 10.97
N GLY A 446 8.10 35.25 11.59
CA GLY A 446 7.35 36.52 11.68
C GLY A 446 7.01 37.15 10.32
N SER A 447 7.21 36.41 9.22
CA SER A 447 7.32 36.96 7.88
C SER A 447 6.52 36.13 6.87
N THR A 448 5.56 36.83 6.27
CA THR A 448 4.87 36.60 4.98
C THR A 448 4.16 35.25 4.69
N SER A 449 2.83 35.38 4.56
CA SER A 449 1.89 34.68 3.67
C SER A 449 1.76 33.16 3.64
N ASP A 450 2.81 32.37 3.47
CA ASP A 450 2.69 31.19 2.59
C ASP A 450 1.93 29.98 3.15
N ASN A 451 1.68 29.90 4.48
CA ASN A 451 0.93 28.79 5.07
C ASN A 451 -0.04 29.15 6.22
N GLN A 452 -0.53 30.39 6.30
CA GLN A 452 -1.56 30.79 7.30
C GLN A 452 -2.78 29.85 7.34
N GLY A 453 -3.16 29.29 6.19
CA GLY A 453 -4.23 28.29 6.09
C GLY A 453 -3.89 26.95 6.76
N LEU A 454 -2.62 26.53 6.78
CA LEU A 454 -2.17 25.32 7.49
C LEU A 454 -2.04 25.58 8.99
N ASP A 455 -1.56 26.76 9.38
CA ASP A 455 -1.50 27.17 10.79
C ASP A 455 -2.92 27.13 11.40
N ARG A 456 -3.90 27.69 10.67
CA ARG A 456 -5.33 27.60 10.98
C ARG A 456 -5.85 26.16 11.00
N GLU A 457 -5.59 25.36 9.97
CA GLU A 457 -6.04 23.97 9.86
C GLU A 457 -5.51 23.11 11.02
N PHE A 458 -4.21 23.22 11.30
CA PHE A 458 -3.54 22.48 12.37
C PHE A 458 -4.09 22.87 13.73
N LEU A 459 -4.16 24.17 14.05
CA LEU A 459 -4.67 24.63 15.34
C LEU A 459 -6.12 24.17 15.53
N THR A 460 -6.97 24.29 14.50
CA THR A 460 -8.36 23.78 14.54
C THR A 460 -8.40 22.27 14.84
N TYR A 461 -7.56 21.49 14.15
CA TYR A 461 -7.50 20.04 14.32
C TYR A 461 -6.99 19.63 15.72
N ALA A 462 -5.94 20.28 16.21
CA ALA A 462 -5.29 19.97 17.48
C ALA A 462 -6.11 20.45 18.68
N ALA A 463 -6.68 21.65 18.62
CA ALA A 463 -7.61 22.18 19.63
C ALA A 463 -8.85 21.28 19.80
N ALA A 464 -9.40 20.75 18.69
CA ALA A 464 -10.52 19.81 18.73
C ALA A 464 -10.22 18.47 19.46
N GLN A 465 -8.95 18.18 19.78
CA GLN A 465 -8.58 17.02 20.61
C GLN A 465 -8.65 17.33 22.12
N VAL A 466 -8.69 18.61 22.52
CA VAL A 466 -8.73 19.04 23.92
C VAL A 466 -10.17 19.07 24.43
N LYS A 467 -10.57 17.98 25.07
CA LYS A 467 -11.95 17.77 25.56
C LYS A 467 -12.24 18.42 26.92
N THR A 468 -11.21 18.83 27.66
CA THR A 468 -11.29 19.16 29.09
C THR A 468 -11.51 20.64 29.41
N GLY A 469 -11.53 21.50 28.40
CA GLY A 469 -11.10 22.89 28.56
C GLY A 469 -9.59 23.01 28.33
N GLY A 470 -9.13 24.22 28.02
CA GLY A 470 -7.73 24.51 27.78
C GLY A 470 -7.49 25.91 27.21
N GLY A 471 -6.23 26.22 26.93
CA GLY A 471 -5.83 27.43 26.23
C GLY A 471 -5.17 27.14 24.88
N ALA A 472 -5.35 28.07 23.94
CA ALA A 472 -4.60 28.16 22.70
C ALA A 472 -3.88 29.52 22.64
N GLY A 473 -2.55 29.49 22.55
CA GLY A 473 -1.76 30.71 22.39
C GLY A 473 -1.84 31.29 20.98
N GLN A 474 -0.99 32.28 20.72
CA GLN A 474 -0.82 32.89 19.40
C GLN A 474 -2.10 33.58 18.87
N ALA A 475 -2.88 34.19 19.77
CA ALA A 475 -4.05 35.03 19.43
C ALA A 475 -3.74 36.18 18.44
N ASN A 476 -2.50 36.64 18.45
CA ASN A 476 -1.94 37.76 17.70
C ASN A 476 -1.22 37.32 16.40
N CYS A 477 -1.14 36.01 16.11
CA CYS A 477 -0.37 35.49 14.98
C CYS A 477 -1.30 35.16 13.79
N ALA A 478 -0.95 35.64 12.60
CA ALA A 478 -1.73 35.39 11.38
C ALA A 478 -1.91 33.89 11.11
N GLY A 479 -3.05 33.51 10.53
CA GLY A 479 -3.48 32.10 10.48
C GLY A 479 -4.09 31.65 11.80
N SER A 480 -3.24 31.36 12.80
CA SER A 480 -3.64 30.84 14.13
C SER A 480 -4.71 31.68 14.83
N ALA A 481 -4.63 33.02 14.77
CA ALA A 481 -5.63 33.94 15.31
C ALA A 481 -7.06 33.68 14.81
N THR A 482 -7.20 33.23 13.55
CA THR A 482 -8.49 33.01 12.88
C THR A 482 -8.98 31.56 12.94
N ALA A 483 -8.26 30.68 13.65
CA ALA A 483 -8.66 29.28 13.81
C ALA A 483 -9.93 29.15 14.67
N PRO A 484 -10.96 28.40 14.21
CA PRO A 484 -12.02 27.92 15.08
C PRO A 484 -11.45 27.11 16.25
N LEU A 485 -11.81 27.49 17.46
CA LEU A 485 -11.50 26.77 18.69
C LEU A 485 -12.79 26.19 19.30
N PRO A 486 -12.71 25.10 20.07
CA PRO A 486 -13.85 24.63 20.86
C PRO A 486 -14.33 25.72 21.85
N PRO A 487 -15.63 25.82 22.17
CA PRO A 487 -16.16 26.87 23.05
C PRO A 487 -15.51 26.90 24.45
N GLN A 488 -15.06 25.75 24.95
CA GLN A 488 -14.37 25.60 26.23
C GLN A 488 -12.87 25.94 26.20
N MET A 489 -12.32 26.39 25.05
CA MET A 489 -10.91 26.72 24.91
C MET A 489 -10.73 28.24 24.76
N PHE A 490 -10.05 28.85 25.73
CA PHE A 490 -9.73 30.27 25.67
C PHE A 490 -8.53 30.53 24.75
N ARG A 491 -8.45 31.75 24.24
CA ARG A 491 -7.40 32.20 23.32
C ARG A 491 -6.55 33.27 24.02
N PHE A 492 -5.23 33.18 23.97
CA PHE A 492 -4.33 34.14 24.62
C PHE A 492 -3.16 34.55 23.71
N ALA A 493 -2.58 35.73 23.99
CA ALA A 493 -1.43 36.24 23.25
C ALA A 493 -0.16 35.51 23.67
N ASP A 494 0.66 35.13 22.70
CA ASP A 494 1.92 34.41 22.91
C ASP A 494 2.87 34.73 21.74
N ALA A 495 4.14 34.37 21.83
CA ALA A 495 5.11 34.59 20.78
C ALA A 495 4.76 33.76 19.53
N CYS A 496 4.82 34.39 18.35
CA CYS A 496 4.63 33.71 17.06
C CYS A 496 5.85 32.85 16.63
N THR A 497 6.56 32.28 17.61
CA THR A 497 7.75 31.42 17.48
C THR A 497 7.44 29.92 17.61
N HIS A 498 6.18 29.58 17.91
CA HIS A 498 5.63 28.23 18.05
C HIS A 498 4.09 28.31 18.01
N GLN A 499 3.40 27.17 18.09
CA GLN A 499 1.98 27.11 18.48
C GLN A 499 1.83 26.39 19.82
N HIS A 500 1.29 27.10 20.79
CA HIS A 500 0.98 26.65 22.13
C HIS A 500 -0.42 26.01 22.17
N LEU A 501 -0.53 24.83 22.78
CA LEU A 501 -1.79 24.29 23.29
C LEU A 501 -1.63 23.78 24.72
N ASP A 502 -2.65 23.99 25.55
CA ASP A 502 -2.69 23.49 26.93
C ASP A 502 -4.07 22.95 27.33
N SER A 503 -4.12 22.22 28.44
CA SER A 503 -5.30 21.51 28.97
C SER A 503 -5.80 22.02 30.33
N ARG A 504 -5.54 23.28 30.69
CA ARG A 504 -6.12 23.89 31.90
C ARG A 504 -7.65 23.89 31.90
N ARG A 505 -8.20 23.99 33.10
CA ARG A 505 -9.59 24.36 33.35
C ARG A 505 -9.64 25.78 33.87
#